data_AF-A0A7S3NV21-F1
#
_entry.id   AF-A0A7S3NV21-F1
#
_cell.length_a   1.000
_cell.length_b   1.000
_cell.length_c   1.000
_cell.angle_alpha   90.00
_cell.angle_beta   90.00
_cell.angle_gamma   90.00
#
_symmetry.space_group_name_H-M   'P 1'
#
loop_
_entity.id
_entity.type
_entity.pdbx_description
1 polymer ?
#
loop_
_entity_poly.entity_id
_entity_poly.type
_entity_poly.pdbx_seq_one_letter_code
_entity_poly.pdbx_strand_id
1 'polypeptide(L)'
;RTNMGIPKFFRWLVRRYPMILADIKEENDVPPIDNLYLDLNGVVHNATHSNDPKKLERISKAKDFEVIWAEVVQYIDDIIHLVKPKEMIMFAVDGVAPRAKMNQQRSRRFKTAQERHELKKLADDALIEQDPELQVSDMFDVNSISPGTDFMVELNRKLDYYIQHKINTDPLYSKIKIILSGSDVPGEGEHKIMEYIREYKNSDYYHEGTRHCIYGQDADLIMLSLLSHEPNFTIIREEVKYKREQVEGIVRNEFIMTNNFQLLYLPVLRQYLDMEFKPVIEKLELEYNLERVIDDIIFFCFFVGNDFLPSLSVLDIAEASVDTLFEIYKTTL
;
A
#
# COMPACT_ATOMS: atom_id res chain seq x y z
N ARG A 1 -4.22 14.56 0.45
CA ARG A 1 -4.51 13.10 0.52
C ARG A 1 -4.57 12.72 1.99
N THR A 2 -5.75 12.39 2.53
CA THR A 2 -5.85 11.68 3.82
C THR A 2 -5.32 10.27 3.55
N ASN A 3 -4.12 9.97 4.05
CA ASN A 3 -3.52 8.65 3.94
C ASN A 3 -4.48 7.63 4.56
N MET A 4 -4.70 6.52 3.86
CA MET A 4 -5.22 5.31 4.47
C MET A 4 -4.22 4.79 5.50
N GLY A 5 -4.73 4.12 6.53
CA GLY A 5 -3.95 3.63 7.66
C GLY A 5 -3.46 4.72 8.60
N ILE A 6 -2.48 4.41 9.44
CA ILE A 6 -2.07 5.31 10.52
C ILE A 6 -1.19 6.46 9.99
N PRO A 7 -1.66 7.74 10.02
CA PRO A 7 -0.94 8.84 9.41
C PRO A 7 0.46 9.02 9.99
N LYS A 8 1.48 9.18 9.14
CA LYS A 8 2.89 9.37 9.52
C LYS A 8 3.54 8.17 10.25
N PHE A 9 2.83 7.05 10.44
CA PHE A 9 3.36 5.87 11.14
C PHE A 9 4.62 5.32 10.49
N PHE A 10 4.62 5.09 9.18
CA PHE A 10 5.81 4.65 8.45
C PHE A 10 7.02 5.54 8.70
N ARG A 11 6.84 6.87 8.68
CA ARG A 11 7.93 7.83 8.92
C ARG A 11 8.46 7.72 10.35
N TRP A 12 7.55 7.61 11.33
CA TRP A 12 7.94 7.41 12.72
C TRP A 12 8.75 6.12 12.87
N LEU A 13 8.26 5.02 12.27
CA LEU A 13 8.87 3.70 12.33
C LEU A 13 10.28 3.69 11.75
N VAL A 14 10.47 4.23 10.55
CA VAL A 14 11.79 4.31 9.88
C VAL A 14 12.74 5.27 10.62
N ARG A 15 12.22 6.32 11.27
CA ARG A 15 13.06 7.21 12.09
C ARG A 15 13.57 6.50 13.35
N ARG A 16 12.72 5.69 13.99
CA ARG A 16 13.05 4.97 15.23
C ARG A 16 13.94 3.76 14.97
N TYR A 17 13.65 3.03 13.89
CA TYR A 17 14.33 1.79 13.51
C TYR A 17 14.93 1.93 12.10
N PRO A 18 16.01 2.70 11.91
CA PRO A 18 16.48 3.09 10.58
C PRO A 18 16.94 1.94 9.69
N MET A 19 17.40 0.82 10.27
CA MET A 19 17.91 -0.32 9.50
C MET A 19 16.81 -1.22 8.93
N ILE A 20 15.53 -0.92 9.17
CA ILE A 20 14.43 -1.70 8.61
C ILE A 20 14.20 -1.38 7.13
N LEU A 21 14.69 -0.24 6.62
CA LEU A 21 14.44 0.22 5.26
C LEU A 21 15.75 0.26 4.46
N ALA A 22 15.74 -0.33 3.27
CA ALA A 22 16.86 -0.25 2.33
C ALA A 22 16.37 0.18 0.94
N ASP A 23 17.18 0.99 0.27
CA ASP A 23 16.97 1.32 -1.14
C ASP A 23 17.35 0.13 -2.03
N ILE A 24 16.56 -0.13 -3.05
CA ILE A 24 16.92 -1.04 -4.14
C ILE A 24 17.59 -0.20 -5.22
N LYS A 25 18.88 -0.40 -5.45
CA LYS A 25 19.67 0.25 -6.50
C LYS A 25 19.97 -0.71 -7.65
N GLU A 26 20.18 -1.97 -7.31
CA GLU A 26 20.46 -3.05 -8.24
C GLU A 26 19.52 -4.22 -7.96
N GLU A 27 19.33 -5.07 -8.97
CA GLU A 27 18.46 -6.25 -8.86
C GLU A 27 18.91 -7.22 -7.75
N ASN A 28 20.22 -7.29 -7.48
CA ASN A 28 20.79 -8.13 -6.42
C ASN A 28 20.53 -7.61 -5.00
N ASP A 29 20.01 -6.39 -4.84
CA ASP A 29 19.62 -5.84 -3.53
C ASP A 29 18.34 -6.51 -2.98
N VAL A 30 17.57 -7.17 -3.85
CA VAL A 30 16.37 -7.90 -3.45
C VAL A 30 16.77 -9.29 -2.92
N PRO A 31 16.49 -9.62 -1.64
CA PRO A 31 16.76 -10.94 -1.11
C PRO A 31 15.89 -11.97 -1.84
N PRO A 32 16.28 -13.25 -1.90
CA PRO A 32 15.45 -14.21 -2.60
C PRO A 32 14.08 -14.36 -1.91
N ILE A 33 13.01 -14.28 -2.69
CA ILE A 33 11.60 -14.35 -2.25
C ILE A 33 10.96 -15.62 -2.79
N ASP A 34 10.13 -16.28 -1.99
CA ASP A 34 9.38 -17.47 -2.41
C ASP A 34 7.99 -17.08 -2.90
N ASN A 35 7.28 -16.26 -2.11
CA ASN A 35 5.90 -15.87 -2.35
C ASN A 35 5.78 -14.34 -2.46
N LEU A 36 5.37 -13.85 -3.63
CA LEU A 36 5.08 -12.43 -3.88
C LEU A 36 3.57 -12.19 -3.92
N TYR A 37 3.10 -11.18 -3.20
CA TYR A 37 1.72 -10.75 -3.22
C TYR A 37 1.63 -9.29 -3.69
N LEU A 38 0.71 -9.02 -4.61
CA LEU A 38 0.53 -7.72 -5.21
C LEU A 38 -0.83 -7.16 -4.83
N ASP A 39 -0.87 -6.12 -4.00
CA ASP A 39 -2.05 -5.28 -3.88
C ASP A 39 -2.11 -4.31 -5.06
N LEU A 40 -3.01 -4.61 -6.01
CA LEU A 40 -3.08 -3.89 -7.28
C LEU A 40 -3.87 -2.58 -7.19
N ASN A 41 -4.59 -2.30 -6.10
CA ASN A 41 -5.41 -1.09 -6.03
C ASN A 41 -4.54 0.17 -6.08
N GLY A 42 -3.41 0.16 -5.37
CA GLY A 42 -2.41 1.23 -5.43
C GLY A 42 -1.86 1.43 -6.84
N VAL A 43 -1.54 0.34 -7.55
CA VAL A 43 -1.04 0.36 -8.94
C VAL A 43 -2.06 1.01 -9.87
N VAL A 44 -3.31 0.54 -9.83
CA VAL A 44 -4.39 1.06 -10.67
C VAL A 44 -4.65 2.53 -10.36
N HIS A 45 -4.70 2.91 -9.07
CA HIS A 45 -4.87 4.30 -8.68
C HIS A 45 -3.73 5.21 -9.18
N ASN A 46 -2.48 4.75 -9.15
CA ASN A 46 -1.31 5.49 -9.63
C ASN A 46 -1.25 5.59 -11.16
N ALA A 47 -1.77 4.58 -11.88
CA ALA A 47 -1.93 4.63 -13.32
C ALA A 47 -2.99 5.68 -13.73
N THR A 48 -4.08 5.82 -12.96
CA THR A 48 -5.14 6.78 -13.27
C THR A 48 -4.91 8.19 -12.69
N HIS A 49 -4.04 8.33 -11.70
CA HIS A 49 -3.69 9.62 -11.10
C HIS A 49 -2.19 9.83 -11.13
N SER A 50 -1.75 10.84 -11.87
CA SER A 50 -0.41 11.36 -11.71
C SER A 50 -0.45 12.81 -11.29
N ASN A 51 0.51 13.23 -10.48
CA ASN A 51 0.78 14.65 -10.27
C ASN A 51 1.51 15.27 -11.47
N ASP A 52 1.87 14.48 -12.49
CA ASP A 52 2.46 14.97 -13.73
C ASP A 52 1.37 15.57 -14.64
N PRO A 53 1.39 16.89 -14.90
CA PRO A 53 0.42 17.56 -15.76
C PRO A 53 0.36 16.98 -17.18
N LYS A 54 1.49 16.49 -17.71
CA LYS A 54 1.53 15.87 -19.06
C LYS A 54 0.85 14.51 -19.07
N LYS A 55 0.96 13.76 -17.97
CA LYS A 55 0.29 12.47 -17.81
C LYS A 55 -1.21 12.66 -17.60
N LEU A 56 -1.62 13.66 -16.80
CA LEU A 56 -3.02 14.06 -16.68
C LEU A 56 -3.60 14.50 -18.02
N GLU A 57 -2.87 15.29 -18.81
CA GLU A 57 -3.28 15.67 -20.17
C GLU A 57 -3.43 14.45 -21.09
N ARG A 58 -2.48 13.49 -21.03
CA ARG A 58 -2.58 12.23 -21.77
C ARG A 58 -3.80 11.40 -21.36
N ILE A 59 -4.10 11.26 -20.06
CA ILE A 59 -5.25 10.49 -19.58
C ILE A 59 -6.57 11.21 -19.88
N SER A 60 -6.62 12.54 -19.77
CA SER A 60 -7.80 13.32 -20.15
C SER A 60 -8.08 13.25 -21.67
N LYS A 61 -7.02 13.21 -22.50
CA LYS A 61 -7.14 13.01 -23.96
C LYS A 61 -7.41 11.56 -24.33
N ALA A 62 -6.78 10.62 -23.64
CA ALA A 62 -6.98 9.19 -23.80
C ALA A 62 -8.07 8.73 -22.82
N LYS A 63 -9.34 8.86 -23.23
CA LYS A 63 -10.48 8.19 -22.58
C LYS A 63 -10.39 6.66 -22.58
N ASP A 64 -9.23 6.10 -22.87
CA ASP A 64 -9.05 4.73 -23.30
C ASP A 64 -8.45 3.91 -22.17
N PHE A 65 -9.24 2.94 -21.72
CA PHE A 65 -8.84 1.90 -20.78
C PHE A 65 -7.49 1.28 -21.17
N GLU A 66 -7.19 1.14 -22.47
CA GLU A 66 -5.95 0.53 -22.95
C GLU A 66 -4.68 1.27 -22.52
N VAL A 67 -4.71 2.60 -22.39
CA VAL A 67 -3.53 3.38 -21.94
C VAL A 67 -3.26 3.13 -20.46
N ILE A 68 -4.31 3.18 -19.64
CA ILE A 68 -4.23 2.88 -18.20
C ILE A 68 -3.76 1.44 -18.02
N TRP A 69 -4.33 0.52 -18.78
CA TRP A 69 -4.00 -0.89 -18.76
C TRP A 69 -2.53 -1.16 -19.10
N ALA A 70 -1.99 -0.53 -20.15
CA ALA A 70 -0.59 -0.66 -20.54
C ALA A 70 0.37 -0.24 -19.41
N GLU A 71 0.03 0.83 -18.68
CA GLU A 71 0.82 1.25 -17.52
C GLU A 71 0.73 0.27 -16.36
N VAL A 72 -0.48 -0.23 -16.06
CA VAL A 72 -0.69 -1.23 -14.99
C VAL A 72 0.12 -2.50 -15.26
N VAL A 73 0.07 -3.05 -16.47
CA VAL A 73 0.81 -4.29 -16.79
C VAL A 73 2.31 -4.09 -16.83
N GLN A 74 2.80 -2.94 -17.31
CA GLN A 74 4.23 -2.65 -17.27
C GLN A 74 4.71 -2.59 -15.83
N TYR A 75 3.96 -1.93 -14.96
CA TYR A 75 4.31 -1.78 -13.55
C TYR A 75 4.30 -3.11 -12.79
N ILE A 76 3.29 -3.94 -13.05
CA ILE A 76 3.24 -5.32 -12.55
C ILE A 76 4.47 -6.10 -13.01
N ASP A 77 4.84 -5.98 -14.30
CA ASP A 77 5.98 -6.71 -14.86
C ASP A 77 7.29 -6.27 -14.22
N ASP A 78 7.49 -4.96 -14.02
CA ASP A 78 8.66 -4.38 -13.38
C ASP A 78 8.83 -4.94 -11.96
N ILE A 79 7.77 -4.99 -11.14
CA ILE A 79 7.82 -5.52 -9.77
C ILE A 79 8.15 -7.02 -9.78
N ILE A 80 7.47 -7.80 -10.63
CA ILE A 80 7.65 -9.25 -10.67
C ILE A 80 9.06 -9.61 -11.13
N HIS A 81 9.59 -8.90 -12.14
CA HIS A 81 10.96 -9.11 -12.63
C HIS A 81 12.03 -8.59 -11.67
N LEU A 82 11.71 -7.58 -10.86
CA LEU A 82 12.58 -7.12 -9.79
C LEU A 82 12.66 -8.14 -8.64
N VAL A 83 11.52 -8.71 -8.24
CA VAL A 83 11.43 -9.62 -7.08
C VAL A 83 11.82 -11.06 -7.42
N LYS A 84 11.48 -11.55 -8.62
CA LYS A 84 11.72 -12.93 -9.09
C LYS A 84 11.27 -14.00 -8.09
N PRO A 85 9.99 -14.05 -7.72
CA PRO A 85 9.48 -15.03 -6.76
C PRO A 85 9.66 -16.46 -7.26
N LYS A 86 9.97 -17.37 -6.33
CA LYS A 86 10.36 -18.75 -6.67
C LYS A 86 9.22 -19.77 -6.62
N GLU A 87 8.15 -19.49 -5.90
CA GLU A 87 7.10 -20.46 -5.62
C GLU A 87 5.72 -19.95 -6.01
N MET A 88 5.41 -18.67 -5.74
CA MET A 88 4.06 -18.15 -5.96
C MET A 88 3.98 -16.64 -6.24
N ILE A 89 3.05 -16.27 -7.12
CA ILE A 89 2.57 -14.88 -7.29
C ILE A 89 1.06 -14.83 -7.03
N MET A 90 0.64 -13.91 -6.16
CA MET A 90 -0.76 -13.62 -5.93
C MET A 90 -1.09 -12.19 -6.35
N PHE A 91 -2.03 -12.05 -7.27
CA PHE A 91 -2.63 -10.79 -7.67
C PHE A 91 -3.90 -10.55 -6.86
N ALA A 92 -3.95 -9.49 -6.06
CA ALA A 92 -5.11 -9.12 -5.26
C ALA A 92 -5.66 -7.77 -5.71
N VAL A 93 -6.95 -7.75 -6.03
CA VAL A 93 -7.71 -6.54 -6.38
C VAL A 93 -8.82 -6.37 -5.34
N ASP A 94 -9.14 -5.13 -4.96
CA ASP A 94 -10.27 -4.89 -4.04
C ASP A 94 -11.57 -5.43 -4.62
N GLY A 95 -12.24 -6.26 -3.83
CA GLY A 95 -13.63 -6.63 -4.02
C GLY A 95 -14.54 -5.86 -3.07
N VAL A 96 -15.74 -6.38 -2.86
CA VAL A 96 -16.72 -5.76 -1.95
C VAL A 96 -16.16 -5.77 -0.52
N ALA A 97 -15.88 -4.57 0.01
CA ALA A 97 -15.29 -4.39 1.34
C ALA A 97 -16.34 -4.41 2.47
N PRO A 98 -15.92 -4.61 3.73
CA PRO A 98 -16.81 -4.52 4.89
C PRO A 98 -17.44 -3.13 5.06
N ARG A 99 -18.59 -3.07 5.75
CA ARG A 99 -19.34 -1.81 5.95
C ARG A 99 -18.50 -0.69 6.58
N ALA A 100 -17.60 -1.02 7.50
CA ALA A 100 -16.73 -0.04 8.15
C ALA A 100 -15.83 0.66 7.11
N LYS A 101 -15.18 -0.12 6.23
CA LYS A 101 -14.40 0.41 5.11
C LYS A 101 -15.27 1.17 4.11
N MET A 102 -16.47 0.67 3.78
CA MET A 102 -17.38 1.36 2.85
C MET A 102 -17.73 2.77 3.32
N ASN A 103 -17.92 2.99 4.63
CA ASN A 103 -18.19 4.33 5.18
C ASN A 103 -16.97 5.27 5.00
N GLN A 104 -15.76 4.76 5.25
CA GLN A 104 -14.51 5.49 5.05
C GLN A 104 -14.30 5.84 3.57
N GLN A 105 -14.46 4.87 2.68
CA GLN A 105 -14.35 5.07 1.23
C GLN A 105 -15.41 6.06 0.71
N ARG A 106 -16.66 5.96 1.19
CA ARG A 106 -17.74 6.91 0.83
C ARG A 106 -17.38 8.33 1.21
N SER A 107 -16.88 8.53 2.43
CA SER A 107 -16.51 9.86 2.94
C SER A 107 -15.36 10.46 2.12
N ARG A 108 -14.35 9.65 1.81
CA ARG A 108 -13.21 10.05 0.96
C ARG A 108 -13.67 10.43 -0.46
N ARG A 109 -14.48 9.59 -1.10
CA ARG A 109 -14.97 9.81 -2.47
C ARG A 109 -15.83 11.07 -2.56
N PHE A 110 -16.70 11.31 -1.58
CA PHE A 110 -17.50 12.53 -1.53
C PHE A 110 -16.62 13.78 -1.46
N LYS A 111 -15.62 13.80 -0.58
CA LYS A 111 -14.67 14.91 -0.46
C LYS A 111 -13.89 15.14 -1.76
N THR A 112 -13.35 14.08 -2.36
CA THR A 112 -12.58 14.20 -3.61
C THR A 112 -13.44 14.66 -4.78
N ALA A 113 -14.69 14.21 -4.87
CA ALA A 113 -15.63 14.68 -5.90
C ALA A 113 -15.94 16.17 -5.74
N GLN A 114 -16.17 16.63 -4.51
CA GLN A 114 -16.38 18.04 -4.21
C GLN A 114 -15.15 18.89 -4.57
N GLU A 115 -13.96 18.49 -4.11
CA GLU A 115 -12.70 19.20 -4.41
C GLU A 115 -12.45 19.29 -5.93
N ARG A 116 -12.71 18.21 -6.69
CA ARG A 116 -12.59 18.24 -8.16
C ARG A 116 -13.60 19.16 -8.82
N HIS A 117 -14.85 19.16 -8.35
CA HIS A 117 -15.88 20.02 -8.91
C HIS A 117 -15.52 21.51 -8.72
N GLU A 118 -15.03 21.86 -7.52
CA GLU A 118 -14.56 23.23 -7.21
C GLU A 118 -13.35 23.62 -8.07
N LEU A 119 -12.36 22.73 -8.21
CA LEU A 119 -11.18 22.97 -9.06
C LEU A 119 -11.52 23.08 -10.54
N LYS A 120 -12.40 22.22 -11.06
CA LYS A 120 -12.84 22.26 -12.47
C LYS A 120 -13.55 23.57 -12.75
N LYS A 121 -14.47 24.00 -11.88
CA LYS A 121 -15.19 25.27 -12.03
C LYS A 121 -14.23 26.46 -12.10
N LEU A 122 -13.25 26.53 -11.20
CA LEU A 122 -12.23 27.61 -11.21
C LEU A 122 -11.39 27.60 -12.48
N ALA A 123 -11.04 26.41 -12.99
CA ALA A 123 -10.25 26.28 -14.21
C ALA A 123 -11.06 26.61 -15.47
N ASP A 124 -12.33 26.19 -15.52
CA ASP A 124 -13.26 26.55 -16.60
C ASP A 124 -13.48 28.07 -16.62
N ASP A 125 -13.76 28.71 -15.47
CA ASP A 125 -13.95 30.16 -15.37
C ASP A 125 -12.70 30.92 -15.89
N ALA A 126 -11.48 30.46 -15.54
CA ALA A 126 -10.23 31.06 -16.01
C ALA A 126 -9.93 30.85 -17.50
N LEU A 127 -10.37 29.74 -18.09
CA LEU A 127 -10.25 29.48 -19.53
C LEU A 127 -11.28 30.27 -20.34
N ILE A 128 -12.52 30.38 -19.84
CA ILE A 128 -13.61 31.15 -20.45
C ILE A 128 -13.25 32.65 -20.51
N GLU A 129 -12.53 33.18 -19.51
CA GLU A 129 -11.99 34.54 -19.55
C GLU A 129 -10.99 34.77 -20.71
N GLN A 130 -10.30 33.72 -21.18
CA GLN A 130 -9.36 33.78 -22.30
C GLN A 130 -10.04 33.52 -23.65
N ASP A 131 -10.92 32.53 -23.71
CA ASP A 131 -11.72 32.17 -24.88
C ASP A 131 -13.04 31.51 -24.43
N PRO A 132 -14.22 32.08 -24.76
CA PRO A 132 -15.52 31.55 -24.35
C PRO A 132 -15.82 30.10 -24.76
N GLU A 133 -15.10 29.55 -25.75
CA GLU A 133 -15.28 28.17 -26.21
C GLU A 133 -14.37 27.16 -25.49
N LEU A 134 -13.39 27.60 -24.70
CA LEU A 134 -12.47 26.71 -23.99
C LEU A 134 -13.10 26.15 -22.70
N GLN A 135 -13.00 24.84 -22.54
CA GLN A 135 -13.37 24.11 -21.32
C GLN A 135 -12.32 23.06 -20.98
N VAL A 136 -12.17 22.76 -19.70
CA VAL A 136 -11.30 21.68 -19.24
C VAL A 136 -11.91 20.34 -19.64
N SER A 137 -11.14 19.53 -20.35
CA SER A 137 -11.52 18.15 -20.68
C SER A 137 -11.90 17.36 -19.43
N ASP A 138 -12.93 16.53 -19.56
CA ASP A 138 -13.31 15.61 -18.48
C ASP A 138 -12.16 14.66 -18.16
N MET A 139 -11.78 14.62 -16.88
CA MET A 139 -10.79 13.68 -16.35
C MET A 139 -11.43 12.30 -16.17
N PHE A 140 -10.61 11.25 -16.17
CA PHE A 140 -11.05 9.90 -15.82
C PHE A 140 -11.81 9.88 -14.47
N ASP A 141 -13.00 9.27 -14.45
CA ASP A 141 -13.76 9.13 -13.21
C ASP A 141 -13.18 7.99 -12.36
N VAL A 142 -12.34 8.40 -11.42
CA VAL A 142 -11.70 7.56 -10.41
C VAL A 142 -12.68 6.75 -9.56
N ASN A 143 -13.93 7.20 -9.40
CA ASN A 143 -14.94 6.39 -8.71
C ASN A 143 -15.26 5.09 -9.47
N SER A 144 -14.88 5.01 -10.75
CA SER A 144 -14.92 3.78 -11.54
C SER A 144 -13.98 2.70 -11.01
N ILE A 145 -13.00 3.03 -10.16
CA ILE A 145 -12.16 2.07 -9.44
C ILE A 145 -12.95 1.58 -8.22
N SER A 146 -13.98 0.78 -8.49
CA SER A 146 -14.86 0.16 -7.51
C SER A 146 -15.35 -1.18 -8.01
N PRO A 147 -15.47 -2.20 -7.16
CA PRO A 147 -16.08 -3.47 -7.54
C PRO A 147 -17.47 -3.24 -8.17
N GLY A 148 -17.75 -3.97 -9.25
CA GLY A 148 -19.03 -3.92 -9.97
C GLY A 148 -19.17 -2.84 -11.04
N THR A 149 -18.15 -2.03 -11.30
CA THR A 149 -18.11 -1.10 -12.44
C THR A 149 -17.60 -1.79 -13.70
N ASP A 150 -17.99 -1.27 -14.87
CA ASP A 150 -17.49 -1.79 -16.17
C ASP A 150 -15.96 -1.75 -16.24
N PHE A 151 -15.34 -0.70 -15.67
CA PHE A 151 -13.89 -0.57 -15.59
C PHE A 151 -13.25 -1.74 -14.82
N MET A 152 -13.76 -2.10 -13.64
CA MET A 152 -13.18 -3.17 -12.83
C MET A 152 -13.48 -4.57 -13.40
N VAL A 153 -14.62 -4.74 -14.06
CA VAL A 153 -14.96 -5.97 -14.80
C VAL A 153 -13.97 -6.17 -15.96
N GLU A 154 -13.71 -5.12 -16.74
CA GLU A 154 -12.74 -5.18 -17.84
C GLU A 154 -11.30 -5.36 -17.32
N LEU A 155 -10.93 -4.70 -16.21
CA LEU A 155 -9.65 -4.89 -15.54
C LEU A 155 -9.43 -6.34 -15.13
N ASN A 156 -10.39 -6.98 -14.46
CA ASN A 156 -10.29 -8.39 -14.09
C ASN A 156 -10.10 -9.28 -15.32
N ARG A 157 -10.88 -9.06 -16.39
CA ARG A 157 -10.79 -9.83 -17.64
C ARG A 157 -9.41 -9.71 -18.29
N LYS A 158 -8.85 -8.50 -18.31
CA LYS A 158 -7.55 -8.20 -18.89
C LYS A 158 -6.40 -8.75 -18.03
N LEU A 159 -6.53 -8.72 -16.71
CA LEU A 159 -5.59 -9.39 -15.78
C LEU A 159 -5.55 -10.90 -16.01
N ASP A 160 -6.70 -11.56 -16.09
CA ASP A 160 -6.74 -12.99 -16.38
C ASP A 160 -6.05 -13.30 -17.72
N TYR A 161 -6.40 -12.57 -18.79
CA TYR A 161 -5.74 -12.73 -20.09
C TYR A 161 -4.22 -12.50 -20.02
N TYR A 162 -3.77 -11.44 -19.32
CA TYR A 162 -2.35 -11.14 -19.15
C TYR A 162 -1.62 -12.27 -18.43
N ILE A 163 -2.19 -12.80 -17.35
CA ILE A 163 -1.62 -13.92 -16.59
C ILE A 163 -1.50 -15.15 -17.49
N GLN A 164 -2.56 -15.52 -18.21
CA GLN A 164 -2.53 -16.65 -19.14
C GLN A 164 -1.47 -16.45 -20.23
N HIS A 165 -1.37 -15.24 -20.78
CA HIS A 165 -0.32 -14.92 -21.75
C HIS A 165 1.08 -15.09 -21.14
N LYS A 166 1.33 -14.50 -19.96
CA LYS A 166 2.62 -14.58 -19.26
C LYS A 166 3.02 -16.01 -18.90
N ILE A 167 2.10 -16.86 -18.45
CA ILE A 167 2.36 -18.29 -18.22
C ILE A 167 2.96 -18.97 -19.46
N ASN A 168 2.49 -18.59 -20.65
CA ASN A 168 2.93 -19.19 -21.92
C ASN A 168 4.19 -18.55 -22.52
N THR A 169 4.47 -17.28 -22.19
CA THR A 169 5.57 -16.52 -22.83
C THR A 169 6.75 -16.23 -21.93
N ASP A 170 6.56 -16.27 -20.61
CA ASP A 170 7.52 -15.80 -19.61
C ASP A 170 7.97 -16.96 -18.72
N PRO A 171 9.25 -17.36 -18.76
CA PRO A 171 9.77 -18.45 -17.95
C PRO A 171 9.56 -18.26 -16.44
N LEU A 172 9.50 -17.02 -15.95
CA LEU A 172 9.29 -16.73 -14.53
C LEU A 172 7.91 -17.19 -14.05
N TYR A 173 6.90 -17.09 -14.90
CA TYR A 173 5.52 -17.49 -14.60
C TYR A 173 5.30 -19.00 -14.79
N SER A 174 6.06 -19.62 -15.69
CA SER A 174 5.82 -21.00 -16.14
C SER A 174 6.00 -22.10 -15.08
N LYS A 175 6.71 -21.83 -13.98
CA LYS A 175 7.11 -22.85 -12.97
C LYS A 175 6.63 -22.55 -11.56
N ILE A 176 5.80 -21.52 -11.39
CA ILE A 176 5.34 -21.06 -10.08
C ILE A 176 3.81 -21.06 -10.03
N LYS A 177 3.27 -21.15 -8.82
CA LYS A 177 1.83 -21.05 -8.60
C LYS A 177 1.39 -19.61 -8.85
N ILE A 178 0.32 -19.41 -9.61
CA ILE A 178 -0.24 -18.08 -9.83
C ILE A 178 -1.68 -18.05 -9.34
N ILE A 179 -2.02 -17.03 -8.58
CA ILE A 179 -3.34 -16.84 -7.98
C ILE A 179 -3.85 -15.46 -8.39
N LEU A 180 -5.06 -15.40 -8.94
CA LEU A 180 -5.78 -14.16 -9.18
C LEU A 180 -6.98 -14.10 -8.23
N SER A 181 -6.98 -13.14 -7.32
CA SER A 181 -8.12 -12.76 -6.49
C SER A 181 -8.65 -11.41 -6.99
N GLY A 182 -9.49 -11.47 -8.02
CA GLY A 182 -10.06 -10.30 -8.69
C GLY A 182 -11.09 -9.53 -7.86
N SER A 183 -11.59 -8.44 -8.43
CA SER A 183 -12.65 -7.61 -7.81
C SER A 183 -14.02 -8.31 -7.65
N ASP A 184 -14.19 -9.49 -8.26
CA ASP A 184 -15.35 -10.36 -8.15
C ASP A 184 -15.32 -11.22 -6.87
N VAL A 185 -14.15 -11.41 -6.27
CA VAL A 185 -13.99 -12.04 -4.96
C VAL A 185 -14.22 -10.98 -3.87
N PRO A 186 -15.11 -11.17 -2.88
CA PRO A 186 -15.31 -10.22 -1.79
C PRO A 186 -14.04 -9.99 -0.95
N GLY A 187 -13.95 -8.83 -0.30
CA GLY A 187 -12.83 -8.47 0.59
C GLY A 187 -11.83 -7.48 -0.03
N GLU A 188 -11.10 -6.80 0.85
CA GLU A 188 -10.01 -5.88 0.48
C GLU A 188 -8.76 -6.67 0.07
N GLY A 189 -7.96 -6.12 -0.85
CA GLY A 189 -6.76 -6.77 -1.41
C GLY A 189 -5.80 -7.24 -0.31
N GLU A 190 -5.41 -6.35 0.58
CA GLU A 190 -4.58 -6.65 1.75
C GLU A 190 -5.14 -7.78 2.63
N HIS A 191 -6.46 -7.79 2.88
CA HIS A 191 -7.09 -8.79 3.73
C HIS A 191 -7.21 -10.16 3.04
N LYS A 192 -7.44 -10.19 1.72
CA LYS A 192 -7.39 -11.41 0.91
C LYS A 192 -6.01 -12.04 0.93
N ILE A 193 -4.95 -11.21 0.83
CA ILE A 193 -3.57 -11.67 0.94
C ILE A 193 -3.33 -12.28 2.32
N MET A 194 -3.73 -11.59 3.40
CA MET A 194 -3.53 -12.09 4.76
C MET A 194 -4.33 -13.36 5.05
N GLU A 195 -5.55 -13.48 4.49
CA GLU A 195 -6.34 -14.70 4.56
C GLU A 195 -5.63 -15.87 3.89
N TYR A 196 -5.12 -15.67 2.67
CA TYR A 196 -4.33 -16.69 1.99
C TYR A 196 -3.10 -17.09 2.80
N ILE A 197 -2.36 -16.14 3.38
CA ILE A 197 -1.18 -16.44 4.21
C ILE A 197 -1.58 -17.31 5.41
N ARG A 198 -2.68 -16.99 6.10
CA ARG A 198 -3.19 -17.80 7.22
C ARG A 198 -3.58 -19.22 6.78
N GLU A 199 -4.22 -19.37 5.63
CA GLU A 199 -4.56 -20.69 5.08
C GLU A 199 -3.31 -21.47 4.68
N TYR A 200 -2.36 -20.81 4.01
CA TYR A 200 -1.09 -21.39 3.57
C TYR A 200 -0.29 -21.94 4.75
N LYS A 201 -0.19 -21.19 5.86
CA LYS A 201 0.46 -21.63 7.12
C LYS A 201 -0.12 -22.91 7.69
N ASN A 202 -1.41 -23.16 7.49
CA ASN A 202 -2.09 -24.37 7.95
C ASN A 202 -2.05 -25.51 6.93
N SER A 203 -1.36 -25.34 5.80
CA SER A 203 -1.26 -26.33 4.73
C SER A 203 -0.01 -27.19 4.87
N ASP A 204 -0.04 -28.40 4.30
CA ASP A 204 1.11 -29.32 4.26
C ASP A 204 2.28 -28.80 3.41
N TYR A 205 2.07 -27.73 2.64
CA TYR A 205 3.09 -27.09 1.81
C TYR A 205 3.89 -26.02 2.57
N TYR A 206 3.47 -25.65 3.79
CA TYR A 206 4.14 -24.62 4.57
C TYR A 206 5.51 -25.08 5.07
N HIS A 207 6.47 -24.16 5.01
CA HIS A 207 7.80 -24.33 5.57
C HIS A 207 8.16 -23.08 6.39
N GLU A 208 8.76 -23.25 7.57
CA GLU A 208 9.15 -22.12 8.45
C GLU A 208 10.13 -21.15 7.78
N GLY A 209 10.90 -21.63 6.80
CA GLY A 209 11.82 -20.83 5.99
C GLY A 209 11.17 -20.08 4.83
N THR A 210 9.84 -20.14 4.66
CA THR A 210 9.14 -19.48 3.55
C THR A 210 9.33 -17.96 3.64
N ARG A 211 9.75 -17.33 2.55
CA ARG A 211 9.98 -15.89 2.47
C ARG A 211 8.86 -15.21 1.71
N HIS A 212 8.18 -14.32 2.40
CA HIS A 212 7.02 -13.58 1.90
C HIS A 212 7.42 -12.16 1.53
N CYS A 213 6.91 -11.66 0.41
CA CYS A 213 7.02 -10.27 0.00
C CYS A 213 5.67 -9.72 -0.41
N ILE A 214 5.21 -8.62 0.20
CA ILE A 214 4.04 -7.87 -0.27
C ILE A 214 4.52 -6.60 -0.97
N TYR A 215 3.96 -6.30 -2.14
CA TYR A 215 4.03 -4.97 -2.72
C TYR A 215 2.87 -4.10 -2.23
N GLY A 216 3.19 -2.92 -1.69
CA GLY A 216 2.20 -1.90 -1.37
C GLY A 216 2.72 -0.78 -0.46
N GLN A 217 2.01 0.35 -0.47
CA GLN A 217 2.44 1.60 0.16
C GLN A 217 1.79 1.86 1.54
N ASP A 218 0.72 1.12 1.86
CA ASP A 218 -0.13 1.39 3.02
C ASP A 218 0.53 0.96 4.34
N ALA A 219 0.33 1.76 5.38
CA ALA A 219 0.87 1.48 6.71
C ALA A 219 0.22 0.23 7.33
N ASP A 220 -1.01 -0.07 6.94
CA ASP A 220 -1.78 -1.21 7.41
C ASP A 220 -1.13 -2.52 6.98
N LEU A 221 -0.47 -2.56 5.81
CA LEU A 221 0.33 -3.71 5.36
C LEU A 221 1.45 -4.06 6.34
N ILE A 222 2.09 -3.07 6.97
CA ILE A 222 3.15 -3.32 7.96
C ILE A 222 2.57 -4.03 9.17
N MET A 223 1.41 -3.56 9.65
CA MET A 223 0.73 -4.13 10.82
C MET A 223 0.18 -5.52 10.53
N LEU A 224 -0.53 -5.67 9.41
CA LEU A 224 -1.07 -6.95 8.97
C LEU A 224 0.03 -7.99 8.76
N SER A 225 1.16 -7.59 8.16
CA SER A 225 2.30 -8.49 7.96
C SER A 225 2.96 -8.89 9.29
N LEU A 226 3.04 -7.99 10.27
CA LEU A 226 3.50 -8.35 11.63
C LEU A 226 2.52 -9.31 12.34
N LEU A 227 1.20 -9.07 12.25
CA LEU A 227 0.14 -9.95 12.79
C LEU A 227 0.07 -11.31 12.10
N SER A 228 0.68 -11.47 10.92
CA SER A 228 0.81 -12.80 10.30
C SER A 228 1.73 -13.72 11.12
N HIS A 229 2.59 -13.13 11.96
CA HIS A 229 3.66 -13.81 12.70
C HIS A 229 4.60 -14.64 11.82
N GLU A 230 4.71 -14.31 10.53
CA GLU A 230 5.71 -14.91 9.66
C GLU A 230 7.08 -14.26 9.93
N PRO A 231 8.12 -15.06 10.23
CA PRO A 231 9.43 -14.53 10.60
C PRO A 231 10.15 -13.88 9.42
N ASN A 232 9.88 -14.31 8.20
CA ASN A 232 10.60 -13.93 6.98
C ASN A 232 9.70 -13.11 6.03
N PHE A 233 9.39 -11.88 6.43
CA PHE A 233 8.44 -11.03 5.71
C PHE A 233 9.07 -9.70 5.27
N THR A 234 9.02 -9.40 3.97
CA THR A 234 9.43 -8.10 3.43
C THR A 234 8.26 -7.37 2.79
N ILE A 235 8.33 -6.04 2.77
CA ILE A 235 7.40 -5.20 2.01
C ILE A 235 8.21 -4.41 0.99
N ILE A 236 7.85 -4.52 -0.28
CA ILE A 236 8.42 -3.70 -1.36
C ILE A 236 7.47 -2.54 -1.67
N ARG A 237 8.04 -1.36 -1.86
CA ARG A 237 7.28 -0.11 -2.01
C ARG A 237 8.06 0.94 -2.76
N GLU A 238 7.38 1.97 -3.22
CA GLU A 238 8.02 3.12 -3.83
C GLU A 238 8.71 4.02 -2.81
N GLU A 239 9.85 4.56 -3.20
CA GLU A 239 10.51 5.63 -2.48
C GLU A 239 9.66 6.91 -2.59
N VAL A 240 9.37 7.51 -1.43
CA VAL A 240 8.67 8.80 -1.36
C VAL A 240 9.64 9.88 -0.89
N LYS A 241 10.03 10.76 -1.80
CA LYS A 241 10.88 11.92 -1.51
C LYS A 241 10.04 13.13 -1.10
N TYR A 242 10.66 13.95 -0.26
CA TYR A 242 10.12 15.24 0.14
C TYR A 242 10.77 16.34 -0.70
N LYS A 243 9.98 17.03 -1.52
CA LYS A 243 10.44 18.21 -2.24
C LYS A 243 9.84 19.44 -1.56
N ARG A 244 10.72 20.34 -1.14
CA ARG A 244 10.34 21.66 -0.66
C ARG A 244 10.43 22.63 -1.83
N GLU A 245 9.30 23.09 -2.32
CA GLU A 245 9.24 24.01 -3.44
C GLU A 245 8.76 25.37 -2.93
N GLN A 246 9.51 26.42 -3.28
CA GLN A 246 9.17 27.78 -2.90
C GLN A 246 8.75 28.52 -4.17
N VAL A 247 7.45 28.80 -4.28
CA VAL A 247 6.88 29.54 -5.41
C VAL A 247 6.26 30.81 -4.84
N GLU A 248 6.75 31.96 -5.30
CA GLU A 248 6.22 33.29 -4.92
C GLU A 248 6.10 33.52 -3.40
N GLY A 249 7.08 33.05 -2.64
CA GLY A 249 7.10 33.19 -1.17
C GLY A 249 6.23 32.18 -0.41
N ILE A 250 5.43 31.37 -1.10
CA ILE A 250 4.67 30.26 -0.50
C ILE A 250 5.55 29.01 -0.53
N VAL A 251 5.81 28.45 0.65
CA VAL A 251 6.47 27.15 0.80
C VAL A 251 5.43 26.06 0.61
N ARG A 252 5.51 25.34 -0.51
CA ARG A 252 4.75 24.11 -0.73
C ARG A 252 5.64 22.91 -0.44
N ASN A 253 5.10 22.03 0.39
CA ASN A 253 5.74 20.77 0.74
C ASN A 253 5.04 19.68 -0.04
N GLU A 254 5.72 19.10 -1.01
CA GLU A 254 5.15 18.07 -1.87
C GLU A 254 5.85 16.72 -1.67
N PHE A 255 5.05 15.67 -1.60
CA PHE A 255 5.52 14.30 -1.62
C PHE A 255 5.58 13.84 -3.05
N ILE A 256 6.79 13.47 -3.50
CA ILE A 256 7.03 12.96 -4.84
C ILE A 256 7.38 11.49 -4.70
N MET A 257 6.53 10.65 -5.27
CA MET A 257 6.83 9.24 -5.47
C MET A 257 7.85 9.15 -6.61
N THR A 258 8.97 8.49 -6.36
CA THR A 258 9.98 8.25 -7.39
C THR A 258 9.70 6.92 -8.08
N ASN A 259 10.46 6.60 -9.12
CA ASN A 259 10.43 5.28 -9.77
C ASN A 259 11.38 4.28 -9.07
N ASN A 260 11.98 4.66 -7.93
CA ASN A 260 12.86 3.78 -7.17
C ASN A 260 12.03 2.98 -6.18
N PHE A 261 12.46 1.75 -5.93
CA PHE A 261 11.87 0.88 -4.92
C PHE A 261 12.72 0.84 -3.65
N GLN A 262 12.05 0.58 -2.53
CA GLN A 262 12.65 0.32 -1.24
C GLN A 262 12.09 -1.00 -0.67
N LEU A 263 12.91 -1.69 0.11
CA LEU A 263 12.53 -2.87 0.88
C LEU A 263 12.46 -2.53 2.36
N LEU A 264 11.32 -2.88 2.95
CA LEU A 264 11.09 -2.86 4.37
C LEU A 264 11.25 -4.29 4.93
N TYR A 265 12.22 -4.49 5.81
CA TYR A 265 12.57 -5.76 6.43
C TYR A 265 11.87 -5.91 7.78
N LEU A 266 10.76 -6.65 7.82
CA LEU A 266 10.09 -6.97 9.08
C LEU A 266 10.89 -7.91 9.99
N PRO A 267 11.76 -8.84 9.52
CA PRO A 267 12.63 -9.59 10.42
C PRO A 267 13.53 -8.67 11.26
N VAL A 268 14.06 -7.61 10.66
CA VAL A 268 14.89 -6.61 11.35
C VAL A 268 14.03 -5.80 12.32
N LEU A 269 12.82 -5.41 11.92
CA LEU A 269 11.89 -4.72 12.83
C LEU A 269 11.54 -5.60 14.05
N ARG A 270 11.29 -6.89 13.85
CA ARG A 270 11.03 -7.85 14.93
C ARG A 270 12.22 -7.95 15.88
N GLN A 271 13.45 -7.97 15.37
CA GLN A 271 14.66 -7.91 16.21
C GLN A 271 14.76 -6.61 17.01
N TYR A 272 14.42 -5.46 16.41
CA TYR A 272 14.38 -4.20 17.14
C TYR A 272 13.38 -4.22 18.29
N LEU A 273 12.16 -4.71 18.04
CA LEU A 273 11.14 -4.87 19.07
C LEU A 273 11.60 -5.84 20.16
N ASP A 274 12.22 -6.96 19.79
CA ASP A 274 12.76 -7.93 20.74
C ASP A 274 13.79 -7.29 21.68
N MET A 275 14.77 -6.57 21.11
CA MET A 275 15.80 -5.87 21.88
C MET A 275 15.24 -4.76 22.76
N GLU A 276 14.14 -4.12 22.34
CA GLU A 276 13.54 -3.00 23.07
C GLU A 276 12.70 -3.45 24.27
N PHE A 277 11.92 -4.53 24.13
CA PHE A 277 10.92 -4.94 25.13
C PHE A 277 11.40 -6.08 26.03
N LYS A 278 12.22 -7.00 25.53
CA LYS A 278 12.71 -8.14 26.31
C LYS A 278 13.37 -7.74 27.64
N PRO A 279 14.32 -6.77 27.69
CA PRO A 279 14.98 -6.41 28.94
C PRO A 279 14.06 -5.75 29.97
N VAL A 280 12.92 -5.23 29.53
CA VAL A 280 11.93 -4.58 30.41
C VAL A 280 11.02 -5.63 31.02
N ILE A 281 10.48 -6.52 30.18
CA ILE A 281 9.55 -7.57 30.62
C ILE A 281 10.25 -8.60 31.52
N GLU A 282 11.50 -8.97 31.21
CA GLU A 282 12.27 -9.87 32.06
C GLU A 282 12.56 -9.27 33.45
N LYS A 283 12.68 -7.93 33.57
CA LYS A 283 12.83 -7.24 34.87
C LYS A 283 11.54 -7.24 35.69
N LEU A 284 10.40 -7.37 35.03
CA LEU A 284 9.09 -7.47 35.66
C LEU A 284 8.76 -8.91 36.09
N GLU A 285 9.71 -9.85 35.92
CA GLU A 285 9.57 -11.28 36.24
C GLU A 285 8.41 -11.97 35.49
N LEU A 286 8.03 -11.43 34.33
CA LEU A 286 6.99 -11.98 33.46
C LEU A 286 7.59 -12.89 32.38
N GLU A 287 6.80 -13.85 31.92
CA GLU A 287 7.16 -14.68 30.76
C GLU A 287 7.19 -13.83 29.49
N TYR A 288 8.35 -13.75 28.86
CA TYR A 288 8.53 -12.96 27.65
C TYR A 288 8.14 -13.75 26.39
N ASN A 289 7.25 -13.16 25.58
CA ASN A 289 6.89 -13.67 24.26
C ASN A 289 6.79 -12.51 23.26
N LEU A 290 7.68 -12.49 22.28
CA LEU A 290 7.73 -11.43 21.26
C LEU A 290 6.43 -11.31 20.46
N GLU A 291 5.76 -12.41 20.13
CA GLU A 291 4.51 -12.36 19.34
C GLU A 291 3.41 -11.61 20.11
N ARG A 292 3.31 -11.84 21.42
CA ARG A 292 2.36 -11.15 22.28
C ARG A 292 2.67 -9.67 22.41
N VAL A 293 3.96 -9.32 22.49
CA VAL A 293 4.39 -7.92 22.47
C VAL A 293 4.03 -7.23 21.15
N ILE A 294 4.21 -7.93 20.02
CA ILE A 294 3.82 -7.40 18.71
C ILE A 294 2.31 -7.18 18.65
N ASP A 295 1.50 -8.13 19.11
CA ASP A 295 0.04 -7.99 19.17
C ASP A 295 -0.39 -6.77 19.98
N ASP A 296 0.20 -6.58 21.16
CA ASP A 296 -0.11 -5.46 22.05
C ASP A 296 0.30 -4.11 21.43
N ILE A 297 1.47 -4.04 20.79
CA ILE A 297 1.93 -2.83 20.08
C ILE A 297 0.97 -2.45 18.95
N ILE A 298 0.51 -3.43 18.18
CA ILE A 298 -0.42 -3.19 17.07
C ILE A 298 -1.78 -2.77 17.61
N PHE A 299 -2.24 -3.37 18.71
CA PHE A 299 -3.43 -2.93 19.41
C PHE A 299 -3.32 -1.47 19.88
N PHE A 300 -2.21 -1.04 20.46
CA PHE A 300 -2.01 0.35 20.86
C PHE A 300 -1.99 1.32 19.68
N CYS A 301 -1.43 0.88 18.57
CA CYS A 301 -1.44 1.65 17.34
C CYS A 301 -2.87 1.95 16.87
N PHE A 302 -3.87 1.09 17.12
CA PHE A 302 -5.26 1.40 16.80
C PHE A 302 -5.81 2.64 17.52
N PHE A 303 -5.30 3.00 18.70
CA PHE A 303 -5.73 4.21 19.43
C PHE A 303 -5.26 5.51 18.78
N VAL A 304 -4.17 5.43 18.02
CA VAL A 304 -3.61 6.55 17.26
C VAL A 304 -4.47 6.88 16.04
N GLY A 305 -5.36 5.96 15.64
CA GLY A 305 -6.31 6.11 14.54
C GLY A 305 -6.01 5.13 13.42
N ASN A 306 -7.08 4.57 12.85
CA ASN A 306 -7.03 3.64 11.72
C ASN A 306 -8.23 3.91 10.80
N ASP A 307 -8.34 3.15 9.71
CA ASP A 307 -9.42 3.32 8.72
C ASP A 307 -10.84 3.10 9.28
N PHE A 308 -10.96 2.45 10.44
CA PHE A 308 -12.23 2.04 11.04
C PHE A 308 -12.63 2.87 12.26
N LEU A 309 -11.65 3.40 12.99
CA LEU A 309 -11.86 4.16 14.23
C LEU A 309 -11.18 5.54 14.15
N PRO A 310 -11.88 6.61 14.59
CA PRO A 310 -11.26 7.92 14.69
C PRO A 310 -10.10 7.88 15.70
N SER A 311 -9.05 8.66 15.43
CA SER A 311 -7.94 8.85 16.37
C SER A 311 -8.45 9.43 17.69
N LEU A 312 -7.92 8.95 18.82
CA LEU A 312 -8.16 9.61 20.10
C LEU A 312 -7.57 11.03 20.03
N SER A 313 -8.35 12.04 20.47
CA SER A 313 -7.95 13.45 20.37
C SER A 313 -6.67 13.81 21.11
N VAL A 314 -6.20 12.94 22.01
CA VAL A 314 -5.00 13.10 22.84
C VAL A 314 -3.78 12.40 22.21
N LEU A 315 -3.95 11.64 21.12
CA LEU A 315 -2.90 10.86 20.48
C LEU A 315 -2.65 11.35 19.04
N ASP A 316 -1.57 12.11 18.84
CA ASP A 316 -0.99 12.42 17.52
C ASP A 316 0.45 11.88 17.42
N ILE A 317 0.76 11.16 16.35
CA ILE A 317 2.14 10.70 16.04
C ILE A 317 3.11 11.87 15.95
N ALA A 318 2.67 13.03 15.46
CA ALA A 318 3.51 14.21 15.40
C ALA A 318 3.94 14.70 16.79
N GLU A 319 3.19 14.34 17.83
CA GLU A 319 3.43 14.68 19.22
C GLU A 319 4.09 13.53 20.01
N ALA A 320 4.73 12.58 19.32
CA ALA A 320 5.41 11.42 19.91
C ALA A 320 4.48 10.48 20.71
N SER A 321 3.19 10.43 20.37
CA SER A 321 2.20 9.62 21.09
C SER A 321 2.51 8.12 21.09
N VAL A 322 3.11 7.60 20.01
CA VAL A 322 3.53 6.19 19.95
C VAL A 322 4.67 5.90 20.91
N ASP A 323 5.65 6.81 21.00
CA ASP A 323 6.75 6.68 21.96
C ASP A 323 6.21 6.71 23.40
N THR A 324 5.27 7.60 23.70
CA THR A 324 4.59 7.66 25.01
C THR A 324 3.84 6.37 25.33
N LEU A 325 3.11 5.80 24.37
CA LEU A 325 2.41 4.52 24.55
C LEU A 325 3.39 3.38 24.83
N PHE A 326 4.54 3.36 24.16
CA PHE A 326 5.58 2.35 24.38
C PHE A 326 6.17 2.45 25.79
N GLU A 327 6.42 3.67 26.27
CA GLU A 327 6.92 3.89 27.64
C GLU A 327 5.88 3.55 28.71
N ILE A 328 4.60 3.87 28.49
CA ILE A 328 3.51 3.46 29.38
C ILE A 328 3.42 1.94 29.43
N TYR A 329 3.46 1.27 28.27
CA TYR A 329 3.40 -0.18 28.20
C TYR A 329 4.57 -0.83 28.96
N LYS A 330 5.80 -0.34 28.77
CA LYS A 330 6.99 -0.79 29.49
C LYS A 330 6.91 -0.62 31.01
N THR A 331 6.14 0.34 31.51
CA THR A 331 6.03 0.65 32.95
C THR A 331 4.81 0.05 33.62
N THR A 332 3.81 -0.34 32.84
CA THR A 332 2.51 -0.83 33.36
C THR A 332 2.36 -2.35 33.25
N LEU A 333 3.17 -2.99 32.41
CA LEU A 333 3.21 -4.45 32.27
C LEU A 333 3.51 -5.16 33.59
#